data_AF-H3AWV8-F1
#
_entry.id   AF-H3AWV8-F1
#
_cell.length_a   1.000
_cell.length_b   1.000
_cell.length_c   1.000
_cell.angle_alpha   90.00
_cell.angle_beta   90.00
_cell.angle_gamma   90.00
#
_symmetry.space_group_name_H-M   'P 1'
#
loop_
_entity.id
_entity.type
_entity.pdbx_description
1 polymer ?
#
loop_
_entity_poly.entity_id
_entity_poly.type
_entity_poly.pdbx_seq_one_letter_code
_entity_poly.pdbx_strand_id
1 'polypeptide(L)'
;MGKNNGLCRWACLFVMVTAVFLMGFLIGWYGKPTEKSTEFNSFQSVRKKFLREMKAENIREFLREFTKLPHLAGTKQNLFLAKQILTQWKDFGLDSVDLVHYDVLLSYPNETNPNYISIIDEHGNEIFNTSLYEPPPNGNENITNVVPPFNAFSAQGEPEGDLVYVNYGRTEDFFKLEGEKGINCTDKIVIARYGKIFRGNKVKNAIHAGAKGIILFSDPADYCAPGVDVYPDGWNLPGGGAQRGNVLNLNGAGDPLTPGYPAKDRYVILGGHRDSWVFGGIDPSTGVAVVHEVARSAGKLMKEGWRPRRTIIFASWDAEEFGLLGSTEWAEV
;
A
#
# COMPACT_ATOMS: atom_id res chain seq x y z
N MET A 1 -41.77 88.83 -18.59
CA MET A 1 -41.80 87.68 -17.66
C MET A 1 -42.45 86.52 -18.40
N GLY A 2 -41.93 85.32 -18.55
CA GLY A 2 -40.71 84.67 -18.11
C GLY A 2 -40.75 83.26 -18.73
N LYS A 3 -39.63 82.84 -19.30
CA LYS A 3 -39.34 81.51 -19.85
C LYS A 3 -39.73 80.42 -18.84
N ASN A 4 -40.43 79.34 -19.24
CA ASN A 4 -40.23 78.01 -18.62
C ASN A 4 -40.87 76.77 -19.29
N ASN A 5 -41.43 76.83 -20.50
CA ASN A 5 -42.02 75.62 -21.11
C ASN A 5 -40.98 74.62 -21.65
N GLY A 6 -39.73 75.06 -21.87
CA GLY A 6 -38.62 74.18 -22.28
C GLY A 6 -38.05 73.36 -21.13
N LEU A 7 -37.91 73.96 -19.93
CA LEU A 7 -37.32 73.31 -18.76
C LEU A 7 -38.16 72.13 -18.28
N CYS A 8 -39.49 72.28 -18.31
CA CYS A 8 -40.43 71.24 -17.89
C CYS A 8 -40.39 70.01 -18.83
N ARG A 9 -40.28 70.23 -20.15
CA ARG A 9 -40.16 69.13 -21.13
C ARG A 9 -38.83 68.37 -20.99
N TRP A 10 -37.72 69.07 -20.78
CA TRP A 10 -36.42 68.44 -20.55
C TRP A 10 -36.36 67.70 -19.20
N ALA A 11 -36.99 68.23 -18.15
CA ALA A 11 -37.11 67.53 -16.87
C ALA A 11 -37.92 66.24 -16.99
N CYS A 12 -39.08 66.25 -17.68
CA CYS A 12 -39.86 65.03 -17.92
C CYS A 12 -39.08 63.99 -18.75
N LEU A 13 -38.33 64.44 -19.76
CA LEU A 13 -37.51 63.54 -20.57
C LEU A 13 -36.38 62.90 -19.74
N PHE A 14 -35.75 63.67 -18.87
CA PHE A 14 -34.68 63.18 -17.99
C PHE A 14 -35.21 62.15 -16.97
N VAL A 15 -36.38 62.39 -16.40
CA VAL A 15 -37.06 61.44 -15.49
C VAL A 15 -37.41 60.14 -16.21
N MET A 16 -37.89 60.20 -17.46
CA MET A 16 -38.18 59.01 -18.25
C MET A 16 -36.92 58.20 -18.58
N VAL A 17 -35.84 58.87 -19.00
CA VAL A 17 -34.57 58.19 -19.35
C VAL A 17 -33.94 57.55 -18.10
N THR A 18 -33.95 58.26 -16.97
CA THR A 18 -33.46 57.70 -15.69
C THR A 18 -34.31 56.55 -15.20
N ALA A 19 -35.64 56.60 -15.35
CA ALA A 19 -36.51 55.48 -15.02
C ALA A 19 -36.22 54.24 -15.88
N VAL A 20 -36.05 54.41 -17.20
CA VAL A 20 -35.71 53.31 -18.12
C VAL A 20 -34.32 52.75 -17.81
N PHE A 21 -33.34 53.60 -17.51
CA PHE A 21 -32.00 53.18 -17.13
C PHE A 21 -32.00 52.40 -15.81
N LEU A 22 -32.71 52.88 -14.79
CA LEU A 22 -32.85 52.19 -13.50
C LEU A 22 -33.57 50.85 -13.67
N MET A 23 -34.60 50.79 -14.53
CA MET A 23 -35.31 49.56 -14.82
C MET A 23 -34.43 48.55 -15.57
N GLY A 24 -33.65 49.00 -16.56
CA GLY A 24 -32.66 48.17 -17.25
C GLY A 24 -31.53 47.70 -16.32
N PHE A 25 -31.07 48.56 -15.41
CA PHE A 25 -30.09 48.21 -14.39
C PHE A 25 -30.63 47.18 -13.40
N LEU A 26 -31.88 47.33 -12.93
CA LEU A 26 -32.53 46.37 -12.04
C LEU A 26 -32.73 45.01 -12.74
N ILE A 27 -33.18 45.01 -14.00
CA ILE A 27 -33.32 43.78 -14.78
C ILE A 27 -31.95 43.12 -15.01
N GLY A 28 -30.90 43.88 -15.32
CA GLY A 28 -29.55 43.34 -15.49
C GLY A 28 -28.90 42.88 -14.17
N TRP A 29 -29.21 43.53 -13.06
CA TRP A 29 -28.67 43.22 -11.73
C TRP A 29 -29.34 41.96 -11.13
N TYR A 30 -30.65 41.83 -11.30
CA TYR A 30 -31.43 40.69 -10.81
C TYR A 30 -31.60 39.56 -11.84
N GLY A 31 -31.29 39.81 -13.12
CA GLY A 31 -31.35 38.82 -14.20
C GLY A 31 -30.08 37.97 -14.36
N LYS A 32 -29.08 38.11 -13.50
CA LYS A 32 -27.94 37.17 -13.47
C LYS A 32 -28.45 35.79 -13.01
N PRO A 33 -28.24 34.72 -13.79
CA PRO A 33 -28.59 33.38 -13.34
C PRO A 33 -27.84 33.04 -12.06
N THR A 34 -28.57 32.69 -11.01
CA THR A 34 -28.01 32.19 -9.75
C THR A 34 -27.56 30.74 -9.95
N GLU A 35 -26.54 30.48 -10.76
CA GLU A 35 -26.07 29.11 -11.07
C GLU A 35 -25.31 28.43 -9.91
N LYS A 36 -24.95 29.15 -8.84
CA LYS A 36 -24.07 28.61 -7.79
C LYS A 36 -24.74 27.75 -6.71
N SER A 37 -26.06 27.80 -6.53
CA SER A 37 -26.73 27.11 -5.40
C SER A 37 -27.18 25.68 -5.72
N THR A 38 -27.48 25.36 -6.98
CA THR A 38 -27.97 24.04 -7.40
C THR A 38 -26.85 23.01 -7.52
N GLU A 39 -25.69 23.37 -8.08
CA GLU A 39 -24.53 22.47 -8.17
C GLU A 39 -23.99 22.11 -6.78
N PHE A 40 -23.78 23.09 -5.89
CA PHE A 40 -23.21 22.84 -4.57
C PHE A 40 -24.08 21.88 -3.73
N ASN A 41 -25.40 22.01 -3.80
CA ASN A 41 -26.34 21.12 -3.14
C ASN A 41 -26.37 19.71 -3.74
N SER A 42 -26.19 19.57 -5.07
CA SER A 42 -26.14 18.26 -5.73
C SER A 42 -24.84 17.50 -5.38
N PHE A 43 -23.68 18.17 -5.38
CA PHE A 43 -22.40 17.57 -4.97
C PHE A 43 -22.42 17.11 -3.51
N GLN A 44 -22.98 17.92 -2.61
CA GLN A 44 -23.12 17.56 -1.21
C GLN A 44 -24.08 16.36 -1.02
N SER A 45 -25.09 16.23 -1.88
CA SER A 45 -26.02 15.09 -1.92
C SER A 45 -25.33 13.82 -2.40
N VAL A 46 -24.59 13.85 -3.52
CA VAL A 46 -23.87 12.68 -4.06
C VAL A 46 -22.81 12.19 -3.08
N ARG A 47 -21.99 13.08 -2.51
CA ARG A 47 -20.99 12.70 -1.50
C ARG A 47 -21.63 12.01 -0.30
N LYS A 48 -22.76 12.53 0.19
CA LYS A 48 -23.48 11.90 1.32
C LYS A 48 -24.02 10.52 0.94
N LYS A 49 -24.58 10.35 -0.25
CA LYS A 49 -25.04 9.04 -0.74
C LYS A 49 -23.88 8.05 -0.85
N PHE A 50 -22.77 8.46 -1.48
CA PHE A 50 -21.54 7.66 -1.59
C PHE A 50 -21.03 7.17 -0.24
N LEU A 51 -20.89 8.08 0.74
CA LEU A 51 -20.40 7.74 2.07
C LEU A 51 -21.38 6.86 2.85
N ARG A 52 -22.70 7.09 2.72
CA ARG A 52 -23.73 6.30 3.40
C ARG A 52 -23.90 4.90 2.82
N GLU A 53 -23.59 4.73 1.55
CA GLU A 53 -23.67 3.44 0.87
C GLU A 53 -22.59 2.47 1.38
N MET A 54 -21.42 2.98 1.79
CA MET A 54 -20.36 2.17 2.37
C MET A 54 -20.77 1.58 3.74
N LYS A 55 -20.59 0.26 3.92
CA LYS A 55 -20.96 -0.47 5.15
C LYS A 55 -19.77 -1.19 5.76
N ALA A 56 -19.68 -1.14 7.09
CA ALA A 56 -18.63 -1.84 7.82
C ALA A 56 -18.74 -3.36 7.68
N GLU A 57 -19.98 -3.86 7.57
CA GLU A 57 -20.29 -5.28 7.39
C GLU A 57 -19.72 -5.82 6.08
N ASN A 58 -19.85 -5.05 4.99
CA ASN A 58 -19.28 -5.43 3.69
C ASN A 58 -17.74 -5.50 3.76
N ILE A 59 -17.11 -4.48 4.37
CA ILE A 59 -15.64 -4.46 4.55
C ILE A 59 -15.19 -5.68 5.35
N ARG A 60 -15.92 -6.03 6.42
CA ARG A 60 -15.64 -7.22 7.24
C ARG A 60 -15.76 -8.51 6.43
N GLU A 61 -16.78 -8.64 5.59
CA GLU A 61 -16.98 -9.81 4.73
C GLU A 61 -15.89 -9.91 3.66
N PHE A 62 -15.57 -8.81 2.97
CA PHE A 62 -14.47 -8.77 2.01
C PHE A 62 -13.14 -9.15 2.65
N LEU A 63 -12.83 -8.58 3.82
CA LEU A 63 -11.61 -8.94 4.55
C LEU A 63 -11.57 -10.43 4.86
N ARG A 64 -12.67 -10.99 5.40
CA ARG A 64 -12.77 -12.41 5.73
C ARG A 64 -12.58 -13.29 4.50
N GLU A 65 -13.12 -12.92 3.34
CA GLU A 65 -12.95 -13.67 2.10
C GLU A 65 -11.51 -13.60 1.58
N PHE A 66 -10.90 -12.41 1.60
CA PHE A 66 -9.56 -12.19 1.05
C PHE A 66 -8.46 -12.83 1.89
N THR A 67 -8.69 -13.09 3.19
CA THR A 67 -7.67 -13.62 4.11
C THR A 67 -7.79 -15.13 4.38
N LYS A 68 -8.64 -15.87 3.65
CA LYS A 68 -8.84 -17.32 3.93
C LYS A 68 -7.62 -18.18 3.61
N LEU A 69 -6.87 -17.80 2.58
CA LEU A 69 -5.77 -18.58 2.04
C LEU A 69 -4.56 -17.68 1.77
N PRO A 70 -3.33 -18.21 1.84
CA PRO A 70 -2.16 -17.42 1.51
C PRO A 70 -2.16 -16.95 0.06
N HIS A 71 -1.86 -15.68 -0.18
CA HIS A 71 -1.96 -15.06 -1.51
C HIS A 71 -0.69 -14.29 -1.89
N LEU A 72 0.44 -14.99 -1.85
CA LEU A 72 1.75 -14.49 -2.26
C LEU A 72 1.80 -14.12 -3.75
N ALA A 73 2.53 -13.05 -4.09
CA ALA A 73 2.72 -12.60 -5.46
C ALA A 73 3.18 -13.75 -6.36
N GLY A 74 2.73 -13.77 -7.62
CA GLY A 74 3.07 -14.81 -8.60
C GLY A 74 2.42 -16.19 -8.37
N THR A 75 1.70 -16.41 -7.26
CA THR A 75 1.05 -17.71 -6.98
C THR A 75 -0.31 -17.88 -7.65
N LYS A 76 -0.74 -19.14 -7.82
CA LYS A 76 -2.07 -19.48 -8.35
C LYS A 76 -3.21 -18.88 -7.51
N GLN A 77 -3.05 -18.84 -6.18
CA GLN A 77 -4.08 -18.30 -5.28
C GLN A 77 -4.22 -16.78 -5.43
N ASN A 78 -3.10 -16.06 -5.58
CA ASN A 78 -3.17 -14.62 -5.82
C ASN A 78 -3.78 -14.28 -7.19
N LEU A 79 -3.50 -15.09 -8.22
CA LEU A 79 -4.19 -14.98 -9.52
C LEU A 79 -5.70 -15.25 -9.42
N PHE A 80 -6.11 -16.23 -8.60
CA PHE A 80 -7.51 -16.48 -8.33
C PHE A 80 -8.19 -15.26 -7.69
N LEU A 81 -7.54 -14.67 -6.68
CA LEU A 81 -8.04 -13.46 -6.03
C LEU A 81 -8.13 -12.26 -6.99
N ALA A 82 -7.14 -12.10 -7.89
CA ALA A 82 -7.18 -11.07 -8.94
C ALA A 82 -8.39 -11.24 -9.88
N LYS A 83 -8.68 -12.48 -10.29
CA LYS A 83 -9.85 -12.80 -11.12
C LYS A 83 -11.18 -12.61 -10.37
N GLN A 84 -11.20 -12.90 -9.07
CA GLN A 84 -12.35 -12.65 -8.22
C GLN A 84 -12.65 -11.14 -8.15
N ILE A 85 -11.64 -10.31 -7.85
CA ILE A 85 -11.79 -8.85 -7.82
C ILE A 85 -12.23 -8.31 -9.18
N LEU A 86 -11.64 -8.79 -10.28
CA LEU A 86 -12.05 -8.42 -11.63
C LEU A 86 -13.53 -8.70 -11.88
N THR A 87 -14.01 -9.88 -11.49
CA THR A 87 -15.41 -10.27 -11.66
C THR A 87 -16.33 -9.37 -10.83
N GLN A 88 -16.00 -9.18 -9.55
CA GLN A 88 -16.77 -8.33 -8.64
C GLN A 88 -16.82 -6.87 -9.10
N TRP A 89 -15.72 -6.31 -9.61
CA TRP A 89 -15.68 -4.94 -10.12
C TRP A 89 -16.52 -4.76 -11.39
N LYS A 90 -16.58 -5.76 -12.26
CA LYS A 90 -17.53 -5.78 -13.39
C LYS A 90 -18.96 -5.78 -12.88
N ASP A 91 -19.27 -6.64 -11.90
CA ASP A 91 -20.59 -6.73 -11.29
C ASP A 91 -20.99 -5.45 -10.54
N PHE A 92 -20.04 -4.71 -9.97
CA PHE A 92 -20.28 -3.41 -9.35
C PHE A 92 -20.71 -2.35 -10.38
N GLY A 93 -20.35 -2.52 -11.65
CA GLY A 93 -20.73 -1.63 -12.75
C GLY A 93 -19.63 -0.63 -13.13
N LEU A 94 -18.36 -0.98 -12.92
CA LEU A 94 -17.25 -0.22 -13.51
C LEU A 94 -17.27 -0.35 -15.03
N ASP A 95 -16.93 0.73 -15.73
CA ASP A 95 -17.05 0.80 -17.20
C ASP A 95 -16.09 -0.15 -17.93
N SER A 96 -14.89 -0.36 -17.38
CA SER A 96 -13.87 -1.29 -17.88
C SER A 96 -13.10 -1.90 -16.71
N VAL A 97 -12.80 -3.19 -16.81
CA VAL A 97 -12.02 -3.92 -15.78
C VAL A 97 -11.18 -4.99 -16.48
N ASP A 98 -9.86 -4.80 -16.41
CA ASP A 98 -8.88 -5.61 -17.13
C ASP A 98 -7.78 -6.09 -16.18
N LEU A 99 -7.19 -7.25 -16.51
CA LEU A 99 -5.96 -7.71 -15.88
C LEU A 99 -4.78 -7.28 -16.74
N VAL A 100 -3.93 -6.43 -16.19
CA VAL A 100 -2.64 -6.05 -16.77
C VAL A 100 -1.56 -6.88 -16.08
N HIS A 101 -0.73 -7.56 -16.86
CA HIS A 101 0.29 -8.47 -16.34
C HIS A 101 1.68 -8.08 -16.86
N TYR A 102 2.68 -8.41 -16.06
CA TYR A 102 4.09 -8.18 -16.32
C TYR A 102 4.86 -9.44 -15.92
N ASP A 103 5.90 -9.76 -16.66
CA ASP A 103 6.85 -10.82 -16.31
C ASP A 103 8.01 -10.17 -15.54
N VAL A 104 7.98 -10.28 -14.21
CA VAL A 104 8.95 -9.64 -13.29
C VAL A 104 9.78 -10.68 -12.53
N LEU A 105 10.96 -10.28 -12.05
CA LEU A 105 11.78 -11.15 -11.21
C LEU A 105 11.23 -11.24 -9.78
N LEU A 106 10.83 -12.45 -9.37
CA LEU A 106 10.43 -12.78 -7.99
C LEU A 106 11.45 -13.74 -7.34
N SER A 107 11.32 -13.97 -6.04
CA SER A 107 12.23 -14.84 -5.27
C SER A 107 11.45 -15.69 -4.27
N TYR A 108 11.72 -16.99 -4.23
CA TYR A 108 11.07 -17.93 -3.32
C TYR A 108 12.09 -18.89 -2.70
N PRO A 109 11.86 -19.39 -1.47
CA PRO A 109 12.64 -20.47 -0.89
C PRO A 109 12.54 -21.74 -1.72
N ASN A 110 13.58 -22.58 -1.67
CA ASN A 110 13.53 -23.91 -2.26
C ASN A 110 12.81 -24.87 -1.30
N GLU A 111 11.69 -25.45 -1.73
CA GLU A 111 10.90 -26.38 -0.91
C GLU A 111 11.68 -27.66 -0.56
N THR A 112 12.61 -28.09 -1.43
CA THR A 112 13.42 -29.30 -1.23
C THR A 112 14.70 -29.05 -0.43
N ASN A 113 15.15 -27.79 -0.35
CA ASN A 113 16.31 -27.39 0.45
C ASN A 113 15.94 -26.17 1.32
N PRO A 114 15.27 -26.38 2.47
CA PRO A 114 14.80 -25.31 3.33
C PRO A 114 15.93 -24.47 3.91
N ASN A 115 15.71 -23.17 4.05
CA ASN A 115 16.65 -22.28 4.71
C ASN A 115 16.63 -22.50 6.22
N TYR A 116 17.79 -22.50 6.86
CA TYR A 116 17.93 -22.48 8.31
C TYR A 116 19.27 -21.86 8.72
N ILE A 117 19.40 -21.56 10.00
CA ILE A 117 20.67 -21.18 10.63
C ILE A 117 21.00 -22.25 11.66
N SER A 118 22.27 -22.67 11.71
CA SER A 118 22.77 -23.59 12.71
C SER A 118 23.89 -22.97 13.55
N ILE A 119 24.05 -23.48 14.77
CA ILE A 119 25.27 -23.31 15.56
C ILE A 119 26.01 -24.64 15.46
N ILE A 120 27.29 -24.56 15.12
CA ILE A 120 28.17 -25.73 15.03
C ILE A 120 29.18 -25.75 16.17
N ASP A 121 29.61 -26.94 16.57
CA ASP A 121 30.71 -27.13 17.51
C ASP A 121 32.10 -27.10 16.81
N GLU A 122 33.17 -27.26 17.59
CA GLU A 122 34.56 -27.31 17.10
C GLU A 122 34.87 -28.50 16.18
N HIS A 123 33.96 -29.47 16.07
CA HIS A 123 34.06 -30.63 15.19
C HIS A 123 33.18 -30.49 13.93
N GLY A 124 32.47 -29.37 13.79
CA GLY A 124 31.54 -29.12 12.68
C GLY A 124 30.18 -29.81 12.85
N ASN A 125 29.83 -30.29 14.04
CA ASN A 125 28.50 -30.86 14.29
C ASN A 125 27.50 -29.76 14.62
N GLU A 126 26.31 -29.82 14.02
CA GLU A 126 25.20 -28.93 14.36
C GLU A 126 24.67 -29.24 15.78
N ILE A 127 24.74 -28.26 16.67
CA ILE A 127 24.26 -28.36 18.07
C ILE A 127 22.94 -27.62 18.30
N PHE A 128 22.56 -26.73 17.39
CA PHE A 128 21.28 -26.02 17.40
C PHE A 128 20.90 -25.63 15.98
N ASN A 129 19.62 -25.82 15.62
CA ASN A 129 19.05 -25.39 14.35
C ASN A 129 17.83 -24.52 14.60
N THR A 130 17.67 -23.46 13.81
CA THR A 130 16.45 -22.64 13.82
C THR A 130 15.26 -23.42 13.30
N SER A 131 14.05 -23.01 13.69
CA SER A 131 12.80 -23.53 13.12
C SER A 131 12.73 -23.29 11.61
N LEU A 132 12.25 -24.29 10.86
CA LEU A 132 12.05 -24.19 9.41
C LEU A 132 10.78 -23.40 9.03
N TYR A 133 9.78 -23.43 9.91
CA TYR A 133 8.46 -22.81 9.71
C TYR A 133 7.97 -22.20 11.02
N GLU A 134 7.12 -21.18 10.95
CA GLU A 134 6.34 -20.78 12.12
C GLU A 134 5.31 -21.86 12.50
N PRO A 135 4.96 -21.96 13.79
CA PRO A 135 3.77 -22.69 14.20
C PRO A 135 2.54 -22.13 13.47
N PRO A 136 1.69 -22.99 12.88
CA PRO A 136 0.48 -22.52 12.21
C PRO A 136 -0.45 -21.84 13.24
N PRO A 137 -1.11 -20.73 12.89
CA PRO A 137 -2.14 -20.13 13.73
C PRO A 137 -3.31 -21.09 13.97
N ASN A 138 -3.98 -20.93 15.12
CA ASN A 138 -5.19 -21.70 15.44
C ASN A 138 -6.25 -21.55 14.35
N GLY A 139 -6.80 -22.67 13.87
CA GLY A 139 -7.79 -22.72 12.79
C GLY A 139 -7.20 -22.72 11.38
N ASN A 140 -5.87 -22.65 11.23
CA ASN A 140 -5.16 -22.68 9.96
C ASN A 140 -4.23 -23.89 9.83
N GLU A 141 -4.39 -24.92 10.66
CA GLU A 141 -3.49 -26.08 10.75
C GLU A 141 -3.43 -26.91 9.46
N ASN A 142 -4.51 -26.90 8.67
CA ASN A 142 -4.61 -27.66 7.41
C ASN A 142 -4.10 -26.88 6.19
N ILE A 143 -3.60 -25.66 6.36
CA ILE A 143 -3.14 -24.81 5.26
C ILE A 143 -1.66 -25.07 5.01
N THR A 144 -1.34 -25.74 3.90
CA THR A 144 0.01 -26.26 3.61
C THR A 144 0.86 -25.33 2.74
N ASN A 145 0.27 -24.32 2.12
CA ASN A 145 0.95 -23.42 1.18
C ASN A 145 1.47 -22.13 1.84
N VAL A 146 1.72 -22.15 3.15
CA VAL A 146 2.39 -21.06 3.86
C VAL A 146 3.88 -21.12 3.52
N VAL A 147 4.38 -20.11 2.82
CA VAL A 147 5.82 -19.99 2.50
C VAL A 147 6.62 -19.86 3.82
N PRO A 148 7.74 -20.55 4.03
CA PRO A 148 8.54 -20.39 5.25
C PRO A 148 9.14 -18.98 5.38
N PRO A 149 9.64 -18.58 6.56
CA PRO A 149 10.31 -17.31 6.73
C PRO A 149 11.54 -17.19 5.81
N PHE A 150 11.63 -16.09 5.08
CA PHE A 150 12.80 -15.78 4.27
C PHE A 150 12.88 -14.28 3.97
N ASN A 151 14.06 -13.84 3.56
CA ASN A 151 14.25 -12.54 2.95
C ASN A 151 14.35 -12.69 1.43
N ALA A 152 13.34 -12.18 0.71
CA ALA A 152 13.32 -12.27 -0.74
C ALA A 152 14.52 -11.54 -1.36
N PHE A 153 15.07 -12.15 -2.42
CA PHE A 153 16.28 -11.73 -3.13
C PHE A 153 17.59 -11.86 -2.34
N SER A 154 17.58 -12.59 -1.21
CA SER A 154 18.84 -13.00 -0.58
C SER A 154 19.72 -13.79 -1.55
N ALA A 155 21.03 -13.56 -1.50
CA ALA A 155 21.99 -14.38 -2.21
C ALA A 155 21.96 -15.82 -1.68
N GLN A 156 22.30 -16.78 -2.55
CA GLN A 156 22.51 -18.18 -2.16
C GLN A 156 23.90 -18.35 -1.52
N GLY A 157 23.99 -19.17 -0.47
CA GLY A 157 25.26 -19.53 0.14
C GLY A 157 25.07 -20.15 1.52
N GLU A 158 26.12 -20.81 2.00
CA GLU A 158 26.21 -21.44 3.33
C GLU A 158 27.43 -20.85 4.08
N PRO A 159 27.43 -19.53 4.38
CA PRO A 159 28.56 -18.90 5.05
C PRO A 159 28.69 -19.37 6.50
N GLU A 160 29.91 -19.70 6.90
CA GLU A 160 30.28 -19.99 8.29
C GLU A 160 31.18 -18.86 8.83
N GLY A 161 30.99 -18.48 10.09
CA GLY A 161 31.85 -17.51 10.75
C GLY A 161 31.32 -17.07 12.11
N ASP A 162 32.17 -16.35 12.87
CA ASP A 162 31.76 -15.85 14.18
C ASP A 162 30.60 -14.86 14.07
N LEU A 163 29.79 -14.82 15.13
CA LEU A 163 28.60 -13.98 15.20
C LEU A 163 28.91 -12.63 15.87
N VAL A 164 28.49 -11.54 15.23
CA VAL A 164 28.59 -10.17 15.79
C VAL A 164 27.21 -9.53 15.86
N TYR A 165 26.79 -9.10 17.05
CA TYR A 165 25.56 -8.33 17.21
C TYR A 165 25.76 -6.87 16.81
N VAL A 166 24.94 -6.38 15.87
CA VAL A 166 25.08 -5.05 15.26
C VAL A 166 23.89 -4.12 15.53
N ASN A 167 23.21 -4.31 16.66
CA ASN A 167 22.05 -3.48 17.03
C ASN A 167 21.00 -3.46 15.90
N TYR A 168 20.63 -2.30 15.36
CA TYR A 168 19.67 -2.18 14.26
C TYR A 168 20.34 -2.22 12.87
N GLY A 169 21.64 -2.47 12.77
CA GLY A 169 22.36 -2.50 11.49
C GLY A 169 22.36 -1.14 10.76
N ARG A 170 22.22 -0.03 11.49
CA ARG A 170 22.30 1.32 10.92
C ARG A 170 23.75 1.69 10.66
N THR A 171 23.96 2.70 9.83
CA THR A 171 25.30 3.19 9.51
C THR A 171 26.07 3.58 10.77
N GLU A 172 25.41 4.25 11.73
CA GLU A 172 26.00 4.60 13.02
C GLU A 172 26.29 3.40 13.92
N ASP A 173 25.56 2.28 13.77
CA ASP A 173 25.81 1.07 14.57
C ASP A 173 27.13 0.43 14.13
N PHE A 174 27.40 0.35 12.83
CA PHE A 174 28.66 -0.16 12.28
C PHE A 174 29.84 0.77 12.60
N PHE A 175 29.70 2.09 12.43
CA PHE A 175 30.76 3.04 12.80
C PHE A 175 31.12 2.97 14.29
N LYS A 176 30.12 2.78 15.16
CA LYS A 176 30.35 2.62 16.59
C LYS A 176 31.10 1.34 16.92
N LEU A 177 30.76 0.23 16.26
CA LEU A 177 31.47 -1.04 16.45
C LEU A 177 32.94 -0.95 16.05
N GLU A 178 33.21 -0.38 14.87
CA GLU A 178 34.57 -0.25 14.36
C GLU A 178 35.37 0.79 15.15
N GLY A 179 34.85 2.01 15.27
CA GLY A 179 35.59 3.15 15.82
C GLY A 179 35.66 3.21 17.34
N GLU A 180 34.61 2.80 18.06
CA GLU A 180 34.57 2.91 19.53
C GLU A 180 34.81 1.58 20.24
N LYS A 181 34.46 0.45 19.60
CA LYS A 181 34.58 -0.88 20.20
C LYS A 181 35.72 -1.72 19.62
N GLY A 182 36.34 -1.29 18.52
CA GLY A 182 37.40 -2.04 17.86
C GLY A 182 36.96 -3.41 17.32
N ILE A 183 35.66 -3.57 17.04
CA ILE A 183 35.07 -4.81 16.54
C ILE A 183 35.03 -4.76 15.01
N ASN A 184 35.74 -5.68 14.35
CA ASN A 184 35.73 -5.83 12.90
C ASN A 184 34.68 -6.85 12.45
N CYS A 185 33.79 -6.44 11.54
CA CYS A 185 32.73 -7.29 10.97
C CYS A 185 33.14 -8.05 9.69
N THR A 186 34.35 -7.80 9.18
CA THR A 186 34.89 -8.48 8.00
C THR A 186 34.97 -9.99 8.26
N ASP A 187 34.46 -10.78 7.31
CA ASP A 187 34.39 -12.25 7.39
C ASP A 187 33.51 -12.80 8.52
N LYS A 188 32.66 -11.97 9.14
CA LYS A 188 31.74 -12.38 10.21
C LYS A 188 30.31 -12.53 9.72
N ILE A 189 29.52 -13.31 10.44
CA ILE A 189 28.05 -13.28 10.34
C ILE A 189 27.57 -12.21 11.31
N VAL A 190 26.78 -11.25 10.83
CA VAL A 190 26.21 -10.21 11.70
C VAL A 190 24.76 -10.54 12.06
N ILE A 191 24.34 -10.25 13.29
CA ILE A 191 22.94 -10.36 13.71
C ILE A 191 22.39 -9.00 14.10
N ALA A 192 21.29 -8.60 13.47
CA ALA A 192 20.66 -7.30 13.65
C ALA A 192 19.17 -7.45 13.96
N ARG A 193 18.65 -6.59 14.84
CA ARG A 193 17.20 -6.48 15.05
C ARG A 193 16.54 -5.70 13.92
N TYR A 194 15.32 -6.10 13.56
CA TYR A 194 14.46 -5.30 12.71
C TYR A 194 14.11 -3.94 13.37
N GLY A 195 13.62 -2.99 12.57
CA GLY A 195 13.21 -1.65 13.02
C GLY A 195 14.19 -0.53 12.68
N LYS A 196 13.77 0.72 12.93
CA LYS A 196 14.47 2.00 12.67
C LYS A 196 14.74 2.35 11.20
N ILE A 197 15.30 1.43 10.43
CA ILE A 197 15.58 1.60 9.00
C ILE A 197 15.04 0.42 8.20
N PHE A 198 14.80 0.64 6.91
CA PHE A 198 14.37 -0.41 6.00
C PHE A 198 15.41 -1.55 5.95
N ARG A 199 14.93 -2.79 5.85
CA ARG A 199 15.76 -4.00 5.98
C ARG A 199 16.83 -4.13 4.91
N GLY A 200 16.54 -3.73 3.67
CA GLY A 200 17.56 -3.69 2.60
C GLY A 200 18.71 -2.72 2.89
N ASN A 201 18.49 -1.64 3.66
CA ASN A 201 19.58 -0.78 4.11
C ASN A 201 20.48 -1.47 5.15
N LYS A 202 19.91 -2.33 6.02
CA LYS A 202 20.69 -3.13 6.98
C LYS A 202 21.64 -4.08 6.24
N VAL A 203 21.10 -4.79 5.24
CA VAL A 203 21.89 -5.69 4.38
C VAL A 203 22.97 -4.91 3.64
N LYS A 204 22.62 -3.77 3.02
CA LYS A 204 23.59 -2.89 2.37
C LYS A 204 24.72 -2.47 3.33
N ASN A 205 24.39 -2.05 4.55
CA ASN A 205 25.39 -1.62 5.53
C ASN A 205 26.29 -2.79 5.96
N ALA A 206 25.72 -3.98 6.16
CA ALA A 206 26.49 -5.19 6.49
C ALA A 206 27.48 -5.56 5.38
N ILE A 207 27.08 -5.46 4.11
CA ILE A 207 27.97 -5.66 2.95
C ILE A 207 29.12 -4.66 2.99
N HIS A 208 28.85 -3.37 3.22
CA HIS A 208 29.91 -2.35 3.32
C HIS A 208 30.86 -2.59 4.51
N ALA A 209 30.37 -3.21 5.58
CA ALA A 209 31.17 -3.59 6.74
C ALA A 209 31.96 -4.91 6.56
N GLY A 210 31.88 -5.54 5.37
CA GLY A 210 32.60 -6.77 5.05
C GLY A 210 31.97 -8.05 5.60
N ALA A 211 30.72 -8.00 6.08
CA ALA A 211 30.04 -9.18 6.62
C ALA A 211 29.79 -10.24 5.52
N LYS A 212 29.93 -11.52 5.90
CA LYS A 212 29.64 -12.67 5.02
C LYS A 212 28.17 -13.08 5.00
N GLY A 213 27.43 -12.72 6.03
CA GLY A 213 26.01 -13.04 6.17
C GLY A 213 25.36 -12.13 7.20
N ILE A 214 24.04 -11.99 7.12
CA ILE A 214 23.25 -11.21 8.07
C ILE A 214 22.01 -11.98 8.52
N ILE A 215 21.81 -12.05 9.83
CA ILE A 215 20.61 -12.59 10.47
C ILE A 215 19.75 -11.41 10.94
N LEU A 216 18.47 -11.40 10.56
CA LEU A 216 17.50 -10.40 11.02
C LEU A 216 16.49 -11.05 11.98
N PHE A 217 16.27 -10.45 13.14
CA PHE A 217 15.30 -10.95 14.12
C PHE A 217 14.38 -9.85 14.67
N SER A 218 13.19 -10.24 15.12
CA SER A 218 12.19 -9.34 15.72
C SER A 218 12.38 -9.30 17.24
N ASP A 219 13.06 -8.27 17.74
CA ASP A 219 13.29 -8.09 19.18
C ASP A 219 11.99 -7.70 19.90
N PRO A 220 11.57 -8.39 21.00
CA PRO A 220 10.38 -8.04 21.76
C PRO A 220 10.38 -6.58 22.25
N ALA A 221 11.54 -5.96 22.44
CA ALA A 221 11.64 -4.55 22.81
C ALA A 221 11.02 -3.59 21.75
N ASP A 222 10.95 -4.02 20.49
CA ASP A 222 10.39 -3.24 19.38
C ASP A 222 9.05 -3.78 18.89
N TYR A 223 8.77 -5.08 19.09
CA TYR A 223 7.62 -5.77 18.50
C TYR A 223 6.60 -6.30 19.50
N CYS A 224 6.78 -6.07 20.81
CA CYS A 224 5.82 -6.43 21.84
C CYS A 224 5.43 -5.23 22.70
N ALA A 225 4.14 -4.92 22.73
CA ALA A 225 3.56 -3.92 23.62
C ALA A 225 3.59 -4.41 25.08
N PRO A 226 3.99 -3.56 26.04
CA PRO A 226 4.01 -3.94 27.46
C PRO A 226 2.63 -4.34 27.98
N GLY A 227 2.55 -5.47 28.69
CA GLY A 227 1.32 -5.93 29.35
C GLY A 227 0.27 -6.54 28.41
N VAL A 228 0.66 -6.89 27.18
CA VAL A 228 -0.22 -7.54 26.19
C VAL A 228 0.29 -8.96 25.93
N ASP A 229 -0.63 -9.93 25.91
CA ASP A 229 -0.29 -11.32 25.60
C ASP A 229 0.08 -11.50 24.12
N VAL A 230 0.84 -12.56 23.84
CA VAL A 230 1.15 -12.95 22.45
C VAL A 230 -0.08 -13.57 21.79
N TYR A 231 -0.13 -13.53 20.47
CA TYR A 231 -1.14 -14.27 19.71
C TYR A 231 -1.08 -15.77 20.08
N PRO A 232 -2.24 -16.46 20.28
CA PRO A 232 -3.61 -16.06 19.94
C PRO A 232 -4.37 -15.26 21.01
N ASP A 233 -3.87 -15.21 22.24
CA ASP A 233 -4.61 -14.63 23.37
C ASP A 233 -4.47 -13.10 23.46
N GLY A 234 -3.44 -12.54 22.82
CA GLY A 234 -3.32 -11.12 22.57
C GLY A 234 -2.81 -10.81 21.15
N TRP A 235 -2.29 -9.60 20.95
CA TRP A 235 -1.86 -9.11 19.64
C TRP A 235 -0.35 -8.89 19.53
N ASN A 236 0.42 -9.29 20.56
CA ASN A 236 1.88 -9.28 20.47
C ASN A 236 2.41 -10.43 19.60
N LEU A 237 3.60 -10.21 19.03
CA LEU A 237 4.31 -11.18 18.21
C LEU A 237 4.69 -12.43 19.03
N PRO A 238 4.26 -13.65 18.65
CA PRO A 238 4.73 -14.88 19.28
C PRO A 238 6.22 -15.10 19.05
N GLY A 239 6.91 -15.76 19.99
CA GLY A 239 8.36 -16.01 19.90
C GLY A 239 8.81 -16.88 18.71
N GLY A 240 7.91 -17.68 18.14
CA GLY A 240 8.15 -18.43 16.91
C GLY A 240 7.81 -17.66 15.62
N GLY A 241 7.31 -16.42 15.72
CA GLY A 241 6.94 -15.59 14.59
C GLY A 241 8.14 -14.88 13.96
N ALA A 242 8.31 -14.99 12.64
CA ALA A 242 9.38 -14.32 11.91
C ALA A 242 8.82 -13.32 10.87
N GLN A 243 9.47 -12.17 10.74
CA GLN A 243 9.07 -11.15 9.77
C GLN A 243 9.72 -11.45 8.40
N ARG A 244 8.88 -11.78 7.41
CA ARG A 244 9.26 -11.84 5.98
C ARG A 244 9.46 -10.42 5.41
N GLY A 245 10.08 -10.33 4.25
CA GLY A 245 10.25 -9.05 3.54
C GLY A 245 11.39 -9.09 2.54
N ASN A 246 11.27 -8.32 1.45
CA ASN A 246 12.35 -8.18 0.47
C ASN A 246 13.53 -7.35 1.03
N VAL A 247 14.74 -7.66 0.54
CA VAL A 247 15.97 -6.93 0.90
C VAL A 247 16.56 -6.15 -0.27
N LEU A 248 15.78 -5.90 -1.33
CA LEU A 248 16.21 -5.07 -2.46
C LEU A 248 16.35 -3.61 -2.05
N ASN A 249 17.34 -2.92 -2.61
CA ASN A 249 17.51 -1.49 -2.43
C ASN A 249 17.25 -0.76 -3.76
N LEU A 250 15.96 -0.55 -4.07
CA LEU A 250 15.51 -0.05 -5.37
C LEU A 250 15.58 1.47 -5.53
N ASN A 251 15.74 2.25 -4.44
CA ASN A 251 15.67 3.73 -4.48
C ASN A 251 14.48 4.31 -5.28
N GLY A 252 13.35 3.59 -5.35
CA GLY A 252 12.16 4.00 -6.11
C GLY A 252 12.10 3.58 -7.58
N ALA A 253 12.94 2.63 -8.01
CA ALA A 253 13.09 2.25 -9.42
C ALA A 253 12.13 1.17 -9.97
N GLY A 254 11.29 0.53 -9.15
CA GLY A 254 10.42 -0.55 -9.65
C GLY A 254 11.13 -1.88 -9.85
N ASP A 255 10.79 -2.65 -10.89
CA ASP A 255 11.55 -3.84 -11.25
C ASP A 255 13.04 -3.51 -11.46
N PRO A 256 13.97 -4.28 -10.83
CA PRO A 256 15.40 -4.18 -11.10
C PRO A 256 15.79 -4.13 -12.60
N LEU A 257 14.92 -4.61 -13.50
CA LEU A 257 15.21 -4.76 -14.92
C LEU A 257 14.63 -3.65 -15.84
N THR A 258 13.71 -2.77 -15.40
CA THR A 258 12.91 -1.92 -16.32
C THR A 258 12.63 -0.44 -15.94
N PRO A 259 13.53 0.33 -15.29
CA PRO A 259 13.20 1.65 -14.74
C PRO A 259 12.78 2.77 -15.74
N GLY A 260 11.64 3.44 -15.51
CA GLY A 260 11.56 4.92 -15.60
C GLY A 260 10.56 5.69 -16.50
N TYR A 261 9.34 5.24 -16.88
CA TYR A 261 8.47 6.07 -17.77
C TYR A 261 6.94 5.96 -17.62
N PRO A 262 6.16 6.96 -17.16
CA PRO A 262 5.00 7.32 -17.98
C PRO A 262 4.41 8.71 -17.71
N ALA A 263 3.53 9.10 -18.63
CA ALA A 263 2.69 10.28 -18.50
C ALA A 263 1.37 10.11 -19.26
N LYS A 264 0.19 10.18 -18.61
CA LYS A 264 -1.13 10.42 -19.25
C LYS A 264 -2.19 11.12 -18.37
N ASP A 265 -3.25 11.58 -19.04
CA ASP A 265 -4.17 12.69 -18.74
C ASP A 265 -5.23 12.49 -17.64
N ARG A 266 -5.22 13.40 -16.64
CA ARG A 266 -6.25 13.71 -15.62
C ARG A 266 -7.04 12.51 -15.04
N TYR A 267 -6.32 11.60 -14.38
CA TYR A 267 -6.91 10.52 -13.58
C TYR A 267 -6.98 10.85 -12.09
N VAL A 268 -7.97 10.27 -11.39
CA VAL A 268 -7.91 10.07 -9.94
C VAL A 268 -7.74 8.58 -9.71
N ILE A 269 -6.57 8.16 -9.24
CA ILE A 269 -6.24 6.75 -9.04
C ILE A 269 -6.39 6.42 -7.56
N LEU A 270 -7.20 5.41 -7.25
CA LEU A 270 -7.26 4.78 -5.93
C LEU A 270 -6.73 3.36 -6.06
N GLY A 271 -5.52 3.12 -5.56
CA GLY A 271 -4.85 1.83 -5.64
C GLY A 271 -4.45 1.28 -4.28
N GLY A 272 -4.39 -0.04 -4.17
CA GLY A 272 -3.79 -0.77 -3.06
C GLY A 272 -3.26 -2.11 -3.56
N HIS A 273 -2.18 -2.62 -2.98
CA HIS A 273 -1.67 -3.94 -3.34
C HIS A 273 -2.54 -5.05 -2.77
N ARG A 274 -2.44 -6.23 -3.37
CA ARG A 274 -3.26 -7.41 -3.07
C ARG A 274 -2.41 -8.59 -2.63
N ASP A 275 -1.19 -8.71 -3.14
CA ASP A 275 -0.27 -9.75 -2.71
C ASP A 275 0.10 -9.57 -1.24
N SER A 276 0.29 -10.69 -0.53
CA SER A 276 0.75 -10.68 0.86
C SER A 276 1.74 -11.81 1.11
N TRP A 277 2.55 -11.68 2.15
CA TRP A 277 3.49 -12.74 2.53
C TRP A 277 2.83 -14.07 2.93
N VAL A 278 1.69 -14.00 3.61
CA VAL A 278 0.90 -15.17 4.05
C VAL A 278 -0.58 -14.88 3.79
N PHE A 279 -1.39 -14.69 4.83
CA PHE A 279 -2.84 -14.43 4.72
C PHE A 279 -3.20 -12.96 4.53
N GLY A 280 -2.24 -12.06 4.80
CA GLY A 280 -2.43 -10.61 4.72
C GLY A 280 -3.54 -10.04 5.61
N GLY A 281 -3.75 -10.61 6.81
CA GLY A 281 -4.86 -10.24 7.71
C GLY A 281 -4.98 -8.74 8.04
N ILE A 282 -3.87 -8.02 7.97
CA ILE A 282 -3.83 -6.55 7.97
C ILE A 282 -3.28 -6.08 6.62
N ASP A 283 -2.01 -6.41 6.37
CA ASP A 283 -1.25 -5.99 5.21
C ASP A 283 -1.32 -7.03 4.08
N PRO A 284 -1.97 -6.75 2.94
CA PRO A 284 -2.74 -5.55 2.60
C PRO A 284 -4.25 -5.69 2.73
N SER A 285 -4.78 -6.87 3.10
CA SER A 285 -6.18 -7.22 2.81
C SER A 285 -7.20 -6.30 3.47
N THR A 286 -6.83 -5.57 4.53
CA THR A 286 -7.67 -4.49 5.08
C THR A 286 -7.84 -3.33 4.11
N GLY A 287 -6.75 -2.88 3.48
CA GLY A 287 -6.76 -1.88 2.42
C GLY A 287 -7.49 -2.36 1.17
N VAL A 288 -7.26 -3.63 0.78
CA VAL A 288 -7.97 -4.26 -0.35
C VAL A 288 -9.48 -4.22 -0.12
N ALA A 289 -9.94 -4.65 1.07
CA ALA A 289 -11.36 -4.64 1.43
C ALA A 289 -11.97 -3.23 1.39
N VAL A 290 -11.23 -2.21 1.83
CA VAL A 290 -11.67 -0.81 1.76
C VAL A 290 -11.77 -0.33 0.32
N VAL A 291 -10.74 -0.52 -0.52
CA VAL A 291 -10.78 -0.13 -1.94
C VAL A 291 -11.93 -0.84 -2.65
N HIS A 292 -12.16 -2.10 -2.30
CA HIS A 292 -13.25 -2.90 -2.85
C HIS A 292 -14.64 -2.33 -2.50
N GLU A 293 -14.85 -1.91 -1.25
CA GLU A 293 -16.11 -1.28 -0.82
C GLU A 293 -16.31 0.12 -1.44
N VAL A 294 -15.23 0.88 -1.61
CA VAL A 294 -15.26 2.17 -2.30
C VAL A 294 -15.66 1.98 -3.77
N ALA A 295 -15.09 0.99 -4.46
CA ALA A 295 -15.45 0.65 -5.84
C ALA A 295 -16.92 0.21 -5.94
N ARG A 296 -17.40 -0.61 -4.99
CA ARG A 296 -18.81 -1.02 -4.92
C ARG A 296 -19.76 0.17 -4.76
N SER A 297 -19.45 1.08 -3.83
CA SER A 297 -20.26 2.28 -3.60
C SER A 297 -20.28 3.20 -4.82
N ALA A 298 -19.13 3.40 -5.47
CA ALA A 298 -19.05 4.16 -6.72
C ALA A 298 -19.89 3.52 -7.83
N GLY A 299 -19.78 2.21 -8.02
CA GLY A 299 -20.56 1.44 -8.98
C GLY A 299 -22.07 1.51 -8.73
N LYS A 300 -22.50 1.49 -7.45
CA LYS A 300 -23.90 1.69 -7.07
C LYS A 300 -24.43 3.04 -7.55
N LEU A 301 -23.69 4.13 -7.33
CA LEU A 301 -24.08 5.46 -7.81
C LEU A 301 -24.06 5.55 -9.35
N MET A 302 -23.11 4.88 -10.01
CA MET A 302 -23.05 4.82 -11.47
C MET A 302 -24.29 4.15 -12.07
N LYS A 303 -24.79 3.09 -11.44
CA LYS A 303 -26.05 2.43 -11.82
C LYS A 303 -27.29 3.31 -11.58
N GLU A 304 -27.22 4.25 -10.65
CA GLU A 304 -28.26 5.26 -10.42
C GLU A 304 -28.15 6.48 -11.37
N GLY A 305 -27.23 6.43 -12.34
CA GLY A 305 -27.07 7.46 -13.36
C GLY A 305 -26.07 8.57 -13.02
N TRP A 306 -25.41 8.50 -11.87
CA TRP A 306 -24.32 9.44 -11.56
C TRP A 306 -23.05 9.10 -12.35
N ARG A 307 -22.31 10.11 -12.79
CA ARG A 307 -20.98 9.94 -13.39
C ARG A 307 -19.99 10.93 -12.80
N PRO A 308 -18.73 10.52 -12.52
CA PRO A 308 -17.72 11.45 -12.03
C PRO A 308 -17.29 12.42 -13.15
N ARG A 309 -16.91 13.65 -12.77
CA ARG A 309 -16.41 14.65 -13.73
C ARG A 309 -15.07 14.24 -14.37
N ARG A 310 -14.24 13.51 -13.64
CA ARG A 310 -12.96 12.96 -14.10
C ARG A 310 -13.01 11.45 -14.00
N THR A 311 -12.20 10.77 -14.81
CA THR A 311 -12.06 9.32 -14.73
C THR A 311 -11.45 8.93 -13.39
N ILE A 312 -12.09 7.97 -12.71
CA ILE A 312 -11.57 7.33 -11.51
C ILE A 312 -11.04 5.96 -11.93
N ILE A 313 -9.79 5.67 -11.57
CA ILE A 313 -9.16 4.36 -11.79
C ILE A 313 -9.03 3.68 -10.44
N PHE A 314 -9.63 2.50 -10.31
CA PHE A 314 -9.37 1.62 -9.18
C PHE A 314 -8.26 0.63 -9.59
N ALA A 315 -7.28 0.43 -8.72
CA ALA A 315 -6.17 -0.47 -9.00
C ALA A 315 -5.95 -1.46 -7.85
N SER A 316 -5.77 -2.73 -8.21
CA SER A 316 -5.38 -3.80 -7.30
C SER A 316 -4.00 -4.30 -7.73
N TRP A 317 -2.97 -3.74 -7.10
CA TRP A 317 -1.57 -4.00 -7.48
C TRP A 317 -1.13 -5.39 -7.03
N ASP A 318 -0.14 -5.93 -7.73
CA ASP A 318 0.51 -7.20 -7.41
C ASP A 318 2.01 -6.95 -7.17
N ALA A 319 2.69 -7.92 -6.54
CA ALA A 319 4.11 -7.91 -6.24
C ALA A 319 4.62 -6.65 -5.53
N GLU A 320 3.81 -6.03 -4.68
CA GLU A 320 4.24 -4.92 -3.83
C GLU A 320 5.26 -5.38 -2.80
N GLU A 321 5.03 -6.54 -2.20
CA GLU A 321 5.87 -7.11 -1.14
C GLU A 321 7.29 -7.43 -1.64
N PHE A 322 7.43 -7.52 -2.96
CA PHE A 322 8.67 -7.77 -3.70
C PHE A 322 9.37 -6.48 -4.18
N GLY A 323 8.84 -5.30 -3.86
CA GLY A 323 9.49 -4.02 -4.18
C GLY A 323 8.62 -3.07 -5.01
N LEU A 324 7.31 -2.98 -4.71
CA LEU A 324 6.36 -2.13 -5.44
C LEU A 324 6.24 -2.48 -6.94
N LEU A 325 6.53 -3.72 -7.32
CA LEU A 325 6.78 -4.09 -8.72
C LEU A 325 5.56 -3.79 -9.60
N GLY A 326 4.39 -4.38 -9.32
CA GLY A 326 3.25 -4.25 -10.22
C GLY A 326 2.71 -2.82 -10.37
N SER A 327 2.78 -2.00 -9.31
CA SER A 327 2.41 -0.59 -9.41
C SER A 327 3.45 0.24 -10.17
N THR A 328 4.73 -0.10 -10.03
CA THR A 328 5.79 0.64 -10.72
C THR A 328 5.81 0.29 -12.19
N GLU A 329 5.75 -0.99 -12.57
CA GLU A 329 5.66 -1.39 -13.99
C GLU A 329 4.43 -0.79 -14.68
N TRP A 330 3.28 -0.71 -13.99
CA TRP A 330 2.11 -0.03 -14.55
C TRP A 330 2.33 1.46 -14.71
N ALA A 331 2.99 2.06 -13.74
CA ALA A 331 3.51 3.40 -13.86
C ALA A 331 4.85 3.41 -14.61
N GLU A 332 5.11 2.52 -15.57
CA GLU A 332 6.22 2.61 -16.53
C GLU A 332 5.77 2.48 -18.00
N VAL A 333 4.46 2.50 -18.25
CA VAL A 333 3.84 2.36 -19.59
C VAL A 333 2.91 3.51 -19.95
#